data_AF-A0A1G9FG59-F1
#
_entry.id   AF-A0A1G9FG59-F1
#
_cell.length_a   1.000
_cell.length_b   1.000
_cell.length_c   1.000
_cell.angle_alpha   90.00
_cell.angle_beta   90.00
_cell.angle_gamma   90.00
#
_symmetry.space_group_name_H-M   'P 1'
#
loop_
_entity.id
_entity.type
_entity.pdbx_description
1 polymer ?
#
loop_
_entity_poly.entity_id
_entity_poly.type
_entity_poly.pdbx_seq_one_letter_code
_entity_poly.pdbx_strand_id
1 'polypeptide(L)'
;MKTLVIISHPSIDESGSQQFLIQALSDRSLEQVTLHPLEKTYPDGVIDVKHEQELLKSHDRIIFQFPFYWYSSPPLLKHWQDEVLTEHFAFGYRGDKLKDKELGLVLSIGLSEKEYQTGGQEGYSISELTKPFQAVARKTGMTYLKPLSIFQYAYMSEEERMGLLIRYQQYLTLKKPDSLKPREEWIIAALKETATETLRTDHSDFIIEQVIEHIEDNRMELDELRMHIDNYHE
;
A
#
# COMPACT_ATOMS: atom_id res chain seq x y z
N MET A 1 -13.99 2.89 -0.84
CA MET A 1 -12.99 2.83 0.24
C MET A 1 -12.01 3.92 -0.06
N LYS A 2 -11.89 4.92 0.79
CA LYS A 2 -10.98 6.05 0.56
C LYS A 2 -9.64 5.79 1.21
N THR A 3 -8.55 6.00 0.49
CA THR A 3 -7.19 5.73 0.97
C THR A 3 -6.40 7.04 1.02
N LEU A 4 -5.86 7.37 2.19
CA LEU A 4 -4.95 8.49 2.37
C LEU A 4 -3.52 7.97 2.34
N VAL A 5 -2.70 8.47 1.42
CA VAL A 5 -1.27 8.15 1.34
C VAL A 5 -0.49 9.35 1.83
N ILE A 6 0.01 9.27 3.05
CA ILE A 6 0.89 10.27 3.65
C ILE A 6 2.32 9.92 3.25
N ILE A 7 2.89 10.74 2.36
CA ILE A 7 4.24 10.56 1.86
C ILE A 7 5.18 11.46 2.67
N SER A 8 6.19 10.87 3.29
CA SER A 8 7.28 11.62 3.91
C SER A 8 8.58 11.27 3.21
N HIS A 9 9.10 12.22 2.44
CA HIS A 9 10.36 12.08 1.72
C HIS A 9 11.04 13.45 1.56
N PRO A 10 12.29 13.63 2.03
CA PRO A 10 12.98 14.93 2.01
C PRO A 10 13.04 15.60 0.62
N SER A 11 13.32 14.83 -0.42
CA SER A 11 13.34 15.29 -1.82
C SER A 11 12.43 14.43 -2.69
N ILE A 12 11.12 14.57 -2.56
CA ILE A 12 10.15 13.75 -3.34
C ILE A 12 10.28 13.99 -4.85
N ASP A 13 10.68 15.19 -5.28
CA ASP A 13 10.83 15.55 -6.69
C ASP A 13 12.07 14.95 -7.35
N GLU A 14 13.10 14.64 -6.56
CA GLU A 14 14.35 14.04 -7.04
C GLU A 14 14.32 12.50 -6.96
N SER A 15 13.32 11.94 -6.29
CA SER A 15 13.23 10.51 -6.02
C SER A 15 12.52 9.77 -7.13
N GLY A 16 13.29 9.11 -8.01
CA GLY A 16 12.74 8.35 -9.13
C GLY A 16 11.79 7.22 -8.73
N SER A 17 11.97 6.61 -7.54
CA SER A 17 11.04 5.59 -7.03
C SER A 17 9.71 6.18 -6.62
N GLN A 18 9.72 7.32 -5.93
CA GLN A 18 8.50 8.00 -5.48
C GLN A 18 7.73 8.57 -6.66
N GLN A 19 8.41 9.22 -7.60
CA GLN A 19 7.79 9.76 -8.82
C GLN A 19 7.10 8.66 -9.64
N PHE A 20 7.75 7.51 -9.78
CA PHE A 20 7.17 6.37 -10.48
C PHE A 20 5.91 5.82 -9.79
N LEU A 21 5.95 5.68 -8.45
CA LEU A 21 4.78 5.26 -7.68
C LEU A 21 3.64 6.29 -7.74
N ILE A 22 3.95 7.59 -7.72
CA ILE A 22 2.97 8.67 -7.85
C ILE A 22 2.34 8.67 -9.24
N GLN A 23 3.14 8.50 -10.30
CA GLN A 23 2.64 8.44 -11.68
C GLN A 23 1.64 7.30 -11.87
N ALA A 24 1.87 6.15 -11.25
CA ALA A 24 0.95 5.01 -11.29
C ALA A 24 -0.40 5.27 -10.61
N LEU A 25 -0.54 6.37 -9.87
CA LEU A 25 -1.79 6.82 -9.29
C LEU A 25 -2.59 7.76 -10.18
N SER A 26 -2.07 8.10 -11.36
CA SER A 26 -2.73 9.00 -12.32
C SER A 26 -3.85 8.32 -13.12
N ASP A 27 -4.00 6.99 -13.00
CA ASP A 27 -5.08 6.25 -13.64
C ASP A 27 -6.44 6.54 -12.97
N ARG A 28 -7.49 6.63 -13.78
CA ARG A 28 -8.87 6.93 -13.35
C ARG A 28 -9.43 5.95 -12.30
N SER A 29 -8.87 4.75 -12.19
CA SER A 29 -9.27 3.74 -11.20
C SER A 29 -8.92 4.14 -9.75
N LEU A 30 -8.21 5.26 -9.54
CA LEU A 30 -7.67 5.68 -8.25
C LEU A 30 -8.23 7.00 -7.72
N GLU A 31 -9.40 7.45 -8.21
CA GLU A 31 -10.12 8.65 -7.72
C GLU A 31 -10.39 8.66 -6.20
N GLN A 32 -10.29 7.51 -5.53
CA GLN A 32 -10.48 7.35 -4.09
C GLN A 32 -9.17 7.42 -3.29
N VAL A 33 -8.03 7.66 -3.93
CA VAL A 33 -6.71 7.78 -3.30
C VAL A 33 -6.31 9.24 -3.21
N THR A 34 -6.08 9.72 -1.98
CA THR A 34 -5.56 11.06 -1.72
C THR A 34 -4.07 10.99 -1.42
N LEU A 35 -3.25 11.64 -2.25
CA LEU A 35 -1.83 11.81 -1.98
C LEU A 35 -1.59 13.05 -1.13
N HIS A 36 -0.85 12.88 -0.03
CA HIS A 36 -0.52 13.96 0.90
C HIS A 36 0.98 13.96 1.22
N PRO A 37 1.81 14.65 0.41
CA PRO A 37 3.24 14.76 0.65
C PRO A 37 3.54 15.78 1.75
N LEU A 38 4.05 15.33 2.90
CA LEU A 38 4.24 16.18 4.09
C LEU A 38 5.25 17.31 3.86
N GLU A 39 6.40 17.03 3.25
CA GLU A 39 7.45 18.03 3.06
C GLU A 39 7.05 19.11 2.04
N LYS A 40 6.09 18.84 1.15
CA LYS A 40 5.52 19.84 0.24
C LYS A 40 4.42 20.66 0.90
N THR A 41 3.57 20.02 1.72
CA THR A 41 2.48 20.71 2.42
C THR A 41 3.00 21.59 3.56
N TYR A 42 4.01 21.10 4.29
CA TYR A 42 4.59 21.73 5.47
C TYR A 42 6.10 21.94 5.31
N PRO A 43 6.55 22.82 4.39
CA PRO A 43 7.97 23.05 4.14
C PRO A 43 8.71 23.69 5.32
N ASP A 44 7.98 24.40 6.19
CA ASP A 44 8.48 24.99 7.44
C ASP A 44 8.34 24.05 8.65
N GLY A 45 7.75 22.86 8.46
CA GLY A 45 7.47 21.89 9.51
C GLY A 45 6.31 22.23 10.44
N VAL A 46 5.53 23.29 10.15
CA VAL A 46 4.41 23.70 11.00
C VAL A 46 3.13 22.98 10.56
N ILE A 47 2.74 21.95 11.32
CA ILE A 47 1.63 21.07 10.95
C ILE A 47 0.27 21.67 11.31
N ASP A 48 -0.64 21.74 10.35
CA ASP A 48 -2.05 22.05 10.62
C ASP A 48 -2.77 20.82 11.14
N VAL A 49 -2.73 20.64 12.46
CA VAL A 49 -3.34 19.51 13.16
C VAL A 49 -4.82 19.32 12.81
N LYS A 50 -5.59 20.41 12.65
CA LYS A 50 -7.03 20.28 12.33
C LYS A 50 -7.23 19.75 10.92
N HIS A 51 -6.47 20.27 9.95
CA HIS A 51 -6.53 19.80 8.58
C HIS A 51 -6.21 18.29 8.49
N GLU A 52 -5.13 17.87 9.15
CA GLU A 52 -4.70 16.47 9.15
C GLU A 52 -5.72 15.55 9.81
N GLN A 53 -6.35 15.98 10.90
CA GLN A 53 -7.42 15.23 11.54
C GLN A 53 -8.69 15.11 10.68
N GLU A 54 -9.03 16.13 9.88
CA GLU A 54 -10.12 16.02 8.89
C GLU A 54 -9.77 15.05 7.75
N LEU A 55 -8.53 15.08 7.26
CA LEU A 55 -8.04 14.11 6.28
C LEU A 55 -8.16 12.69 6.84
N LEU A 56 -7.68 12.43 8.05
CA LEU A 56 -7.78 11.11 8.69
C LEU A 56 -9.23 10.65 8.87
N LYS A 57 -10.16 11.56 9.18
CA LYS A 57 -11.58 11.22 9.33
C LYS A 57 -12.23 10.83 8.00
N SER A 58 -11.85 11.50 6.92
CA SER A 58 -12.45 11.32 5.58
C SER A 58 -11.95 10.09 4.82
N HIS A 59 -10.98 9.35 5.35
CA HIS A 59 -10.39 8.17 4.72
C HIS A 59 -10.51 6.92 5.58
N ASP A 60 -10.68 5.76 4.95
CA ASP A 60 -10.84 4.45 5.61
C ASP A 60 -9.49 3.77 5.87
N ARG A 61 -8.54 3.96 4.96
CA ARG A 61 -7.20 3.39 4.99
C ARG A 61 -6.16 4.49 4.99
N ILE A 62 -5.22 4.42 5.92
CA ILE A 62 -4.11 5.37 6.04
C ILE A 62 -2.82 4.63 5.72
N ILE A 63 -2.03 5.17 4.80
CA ILE A 63 -0.78 4.60 4.32
C ILE A 63 0.33 5.58 4.64
N PHE A 64 1.36 5.12 5.35
CA PHE A 64 2.60 5.86 5.51
C PHE A 64 3.61 5.38 4.48
N GLN A 65 4.01 6.28 3.58
CA GLN A 65 4.97 6.00 2.52
C GLN A 65 6.24 6.80 2.75
N PHE A 66 7.36 6.11 2.93
CA PHE A 66 8.63 6.78 3.24
C PHE A 66 9.86 5.92 2.90
N PRO A 67 11.02 6.56 2.66
CA PRO A 67 12.28 5.85 2.60
C PRO A 67 12.69 5.39 4.00
N PHE A 68 13.14 4.15 4.12
CA PHE A 68 13.44 3.51 5.40
C PHE A 68 14.84 3.90 5.89
N TYR A 69 14.95 5.10 6.45
CA TYR A 69 16.22 5.65 6.92
C TYR A 69 16.49 5.25 8.36
N TRP A 70 17.70 4.71 8.61
CA TRP A 70 18.14 4.28 9.94
C TRP A 70 17.07 3.46 10.68
N TYR A 71 16.46 2.53 9.95
CA TYR A 71 15.43 1.61 10.46
C TYR A 71 14.15 2.28 10.95
N SER A 72 13.87 3.50 10.49
CA SER A 72 12.73 4.31 10.92
C SER A 72 12.18 5.18 9.78
N SER A 73 11.18 6.01 10.11
CA SER A 73 10.67 7.05 9.23
C SER A 73 11.54 8.30 9.25
N PRO A 74 11.46 9.15 8.20
CA PRO A 74 11.96 10.52 8.26
C PRO A 74 11.39 11.31 9.45
N PRO A 75 12.09 12.35 9.91
CA PRO A 75 11.73 13.08 11.13
C PRO A 75 10.37 13.78 11.03
N LEU A 76 9.98 14.28 9.86
CA LEU A 76 8.71 14.99 9.69
C LEU A 76 7.51 14.06 9.90
N LEU A 77 7.56 12.81 9.43
CA LEU A 77 6.50 11.84 9.73
C LEU A 77 6.41 11.50 11.22
N LYS A 78 7.55 11.47 11.93
CA LYS A 78 7.53 11.26 13.38
C LYS A 78 6.93 12.47 14.10
N HIS A 79 7.32 13.68 13.71
CA HIS A 79 6.74 14.92 14.24
C HIS A 79 5.23 14.98 13.97
N TRP A 80 4.80 14.63 12.75
CA TRP A 80 3.39 14.52 12.38
C TRP A 80 2.62 13.54 13.26
N GLN A 81 3.19 12.37 13.57
CA GLN A 81 2.56 11.43 14.49
C GLN A 81 2.36 12.04 15.88
N ASP A 82 3.36 12.79 16.38
CA ASP A 82 3.31 13.40 17.71
C ASP A 82 2.29 14.53 17.82
N GLU A 83 2.16 15.36 16.77
CA GLU A 83 1.24 16.51 16.75
C GLU A 83 -0.20 16.12 16.39
N VAL A 84 -0.40 15.16 15.48
CA VAL A 84 -1.74 14.84 14.93
C VAL A 84 -2.45 13.77 15.74
N LEU A 85 -1.72 12.75 16.22
CA LEU A 85 -2.30 11.62 16.96
C LEU A 85 -2.49 11.96 18.44
N THR A 86 -3.33 12.96 18.70
CA THR A 86 -3.57 13.50 20.05
C THR A 86 -4.56 12.67 20.86
N GLU A 87 -4.48 12.83 22.18
CA GLU A 87 -5.53 12.39 23.09
C GLU A 87 -6.86 13.07 22.74
N HIS A 88 -7.97 12.36 22.88
CA HIS A 88 -9.32 12.76 22.48
C HIS A 88 -9.61 12.75 20.97
N PHE A 89 -8.60 12.48 20.13
CA PHE A 89 -8.79 12.24 18.71
C PHE A 89 -8.42 10.80 18.33
N ALA A 90 -7.14 10.45 18.49
CA ALA A 90 -6.59 9.16 18.06
C ALA A 90 -6.67 8.08 19.15
N PHE A 91 -6.60 8.48 20.42
CA PHE A 91 -6.67 7.56 21.56
C PHE A 91 -7.22 8.27 22.82
N GLY A 92 -7.45 7.49 23.88
CA GLY A 92 -7.89 8.02 25.18
C GLY A 92 -9.39 8.30 25.23
N TYR A 93 -9.84 9.14 26.18
CA TYR A 93 -11.27 9.43 26.34
C TYR A 93 -11.86 10.08 25.08
N ARG A 94 -12.82 9.40 24.43
CA ARG A 94 -13.43 9.78 23.13
C ARG A 94 -12.49 9.84 21.92
N GLY A 95 -11.24 9.40 22.06
CA GLY A 95 -10.29 9.29 20.94
C GLY A 95 -10.49 7.99 20.17
N ASP A 96 -11.58 7.90 19.42
CA ASP A 96 -11.99 6.73 18.65
C ASP A 96 -12.01 6.97 17.14
N LYS A 97 -11.50 8.12 16.67
CA LYS A 97 -11.64 8.56 15.27
C LYS A 97 -10.86 7.71 14.28
N LEU A 98 -9.87 6.96 14.76
CA LEU A 98 -9.08 6.04 13.96
C LEU A 98 -9.49 4.57 14.14
N LYS A 99 -10.46 4.29 15.01
CA LYS A 99 -10.89 2.92 15.27
C LYS A 99 -11.46 2.28 14.00
N ASP A 100 -11.15 1.00 13.80
CA ASP A 100 -11.60 0.18 12.67
C ASP A 100 -11.07 0.61 11.30
N LYS A 101 -10.23 1.66 11.23
CA LYS A 101 -9.47 2.04 10.03
C LYS A 101 -8.26 1.13 9.84
N GLU A 102 -7.66 1.17 8.67
CA GLU A 102 -6.48 0.38 8.35
C GLU A 102 -5.22 1.25 8.34
N LEU A 103 -4.11 0.73 8.88
CA LEU A 103 -2.79 1.35 8.79
C LEU A 103 -1.87 0.46 7.96
N GLY A 104 -1.39 0.96 6.82
CA GLY A 104 -0.39 0.29 5.99
C GLY A 104 0.90 1.09 5.90
N LEU A 105 1.99 0.40 5.54
CA LEU A 105 3.30 1.00 5.33
C LEU A 105 3.80 0.69 3.92
N VAL A 106 4.40 1.69 3.27
CA VAL A 106 5.10 1.53 2.00
C VAL A 106 6.54 2.00 2.21
N LEU A 107 7.47 1.05 2.23
CA LEU A 107 8.85 1.28 2.64
C LEU A 107 9.77 1.17 1.43
N SER A 108 10.52 2.24 1.14
CA SER A 108 11.61 2.16 0.15
C SER A 108 12.93 1.84 0.86
N ILE A 109 13.54 0.72 0.52
CA ILE A 109 14.69 0.14 1.21
C ILE A 109 15.86 -0.06 0.23
N GLY A 110 17.05 0.40 0.61
CA GLY A 110 18.24 0.34 -0.25
C GLY A 110 18.90 -1.04 -0.32
N LEU A 111 18.77 -1.85 0.74
CA LEU A 111 19.35 -3.20 0.83
C LEU A 111 18.40 -4.26 0.29
N SER A 112 18.91 -5.45 -0.01
CA SER A 112 18.09 -6.58 -0.45
C SER A 112 17.29 -7.20 0.69
N GLU A 113 16.14 -7.79 0.37
CA GLU A 113 15.25 -8.46 1.33
C GLU A 113 15.97 -9.51 2.18
N LYS A 114 16.88 -10.29 1.58
CA LYS A 114 17.66 -11.35 2.25
C LYS A 114 18.54 -10.88 3.41
N GLU A 115 18.81 -9.58 3.53
CA GLU A 115 19.59 -9.04 4.65
C GLU A 115 18.73 -8.85 5.90
N TYR A 116 17.41 -8.74 5.74
CA TYR A 116 16.43 -8.51 6.81
C TYR A 116 15.86 -9.83 7.35
N GLN A 117 16.74 -10.70 7.82
CA GLN A 117 16.40 -11.97 8.46
C GLN A 117 17.54 -12.42 9.36
N THR A 118 17.29 -13.42 10.20
CA THR A 118 18.34 -14.06 10.98
C THR A 118 19.44 -14.60 10.07
N GLY A 119 20.68 -14.20 10.29
CA GLY A 119 21.83 -14.58 9.46
C GLY A 119 22.10 -13.66 8.26
N GLY A 120 21.19 -12.72 7.96
CA GLY A 120 21.47 -11.59 7.07
C GLY A 120 22.25 -10.48 7.78
N GLN A 121 22.81 -9.54 7.02
CA GLN A 121 23.62 -8.45 7.54
C GLN A 121 22.88 -7.58 8.56
N GLU A 122 21.58 -7.34 8.37
CA GLU A 122 20.78 -6.52 9.28
C GLU A 122 20.32 -7.30 10.51
N GLY A 123 20.23 -8.64 10.42
CA GLY A 123 19.92 -9.53 11.53
C GLY A 123 18.48 -9.45 12.08
N TYR A 124 17.66 -8.53 11.57
CA TYR A 124 16.27 -8.32 11.99
C TYR A 124 15.31 -8.31 10.79
N SER A 125 14.12 -8.84 10.99
CA SER A 125 13.06 -8.75 9.98
C SER A 125 12.44 -7.35 9.89
N ILE A 126 11.88 -7.01 8.72
CA ILE A 126 11.11 -5.76 8.57
C ILE A 126 9.95 -5.69 9.57
N SER A 127 9.31 -6.83 9.86
CA SER A 127 8.24 -6.90 10.84
C SER A 127 8.69 -6.52 12.25
N GLU A 128 9.94 -6.82 12.62
CA GLU A 128 10.49 -6.42 13.92
C GLU A 128 10.83 -4.94 13.95
N LEU A 129 11.44 -4.43 12.89
CA LEU A 129 11.84 -3.03 12.80
C LEU A 129 10.63 -2.08 12.70
N THR A 130 9.49 -2.57 12.22
CA THR A 130 8.23 -1.81 12.10
C THR A 130 7.30 -1.94 13.30
N LYS A 131 7.72 -2.61 14.38
CA LYS A 131 6.94 -2.75 15.63
C LYS A 131 6.43 -1.41 16.21
N PRO A 132 7.18 -0.29 16.16
CA PRO A 132 6.64 0.99 16.63
C PRO A 132 5.33 1.39 15.92
N PHE A 133 5.24 1.21 14.60
CA PHE A 133 4.03 1.51 13.83
C PHE A 133 2.89 0.51 14.13
N GLN A 134 3.22 -0.76 14.35
CA GLN A 134 2.24 -1.77 14.80
C GLN A 134 1.65 -1.39 16.17
N ALA A 135 2.49 -0.89 17.08
CA ALA A 135 2.07 -0.42 18.38
C ALA A 135 1.16 0.82 18.28
N VAL A 136 1.46 1.75 17.36
CA VAL A 136 0.58 2.89 17.05
C VAL A 136 -0.78 2.40 16.56
N ALA A 137 -0.84 1.54 15.54
CA ALA A 137 -2.11 0.99 15.04
C ALA A 137 -2.93 0.32 16.15
N ARG A 138 -2.27 -0.50 16.98
CA ARG A 138 -2.92 -1.17 18.11
C ARG A 138 -3.46 -0.16 19.13
N LYS A 139 -2.72 0.90 19.41
CA LYS A 139 -3.12 1.94 20.38
C LYS A 139 -4.31 2.75 19.89
N THR A 140 -4.39 3.02 18.58
CA THR A 140 -5.45 3.81 17.95
C THR A 140 -6.66 2.97 17.50
N GLY A 141 -6.59 1.64 17.67
CA GLY A 141 -7.67 0.72 17.29
C GLY A 141 -7.75 0.45 15.78
N MET A 142 -6.66 0.67 15.06
CA MET A 142 -6.54 0.40 13.63
C MET A 142 -6.12 -1.06 13.36
N THR A 143 -6.49 -1.57 12.20
CA THR A 143 -5.97 -2.84 11.67
C THR A 143 -4.65 -2.58 10.95
N TYR A 144 -3.57 -3.16 11.47
CA TYR A 144 -2.25 -3.05 10.83
C TYR A 144 -2.15 -4.01 9.65
N LEU A 145 -1.86 -3.48 8.45
CA LEU A 145 -1.67 -4.24 7.23
C LEU A 145 -0.21 -4.69 7.10
N LYS A 146 0.02 -5.80 6.40
CA LYS A 146 1.37 -6.22 6.02
C LYS A 146 2.07 -5.08 5.25
N PRO A 147 3.28 -4.65 5.63
CA PRO A 147 4.01 -3.62 4.90
C PRO A 147 4.29 -4.02 3.45
N LEU A 148 4.17 -3.06 2.54
CA LEU A 148 4.70 -3.17 1.19
C LEU A 148 6.14 -2.65 1.18
N SER A 149 7.10 -3.56 1.28
CA SER A 149 8.53 -3.24 1.23
C SER A 149 9.06 -3.30 -0.20
N ILE A 150 9.76 -2.24 -0.60
CA ILE A 150 10.35 -2.08 -1.93
C ILE A 150 11.86 -2.09 -1.74
N PHE A 151 12.47 -3.24 -2.01
CA PHE A 151 13.92 -3.43 -1.88
C PHE A 151 14.63 -3.10 -3.19
N GLN A 152 15.75 -2.37 -3.13
CA GLN A 152 16.65 -2.19 -4.27
C GLN A 152 15.98 -1.66 -5.55
N TYR A 153 15.03 -0.72 -5.42
CA TYR A 153 14.27 -0.17 -6.56
C TYR A 153 15.16 0.27 -7.75
N ALA A 154 16.30 0.89 -7.47
CA ALA A 154 17.24 1.35 -8.50
C ALA A 154 17.77 0.21 -9.39
N TYR A 155 17.82 -1.03 -8.88
CA TYR A 155 18.32 -2.21 -9.57
C TYR A 155 17.21 -3.06 -10.21
N MET A 156 15.93 -2.72 -10.01
CA MET A 156 14.82 -3.45 -10.62
C MET A 156 14.78 -3.25 -12.13
N SER A 157 14.48 -4.32 -12.85
CA SER A 157 14.12 -4.32 -14.26
C SER A 157 12.77 -3.62 -14.51
N GLU A 158 12.47 -3.31 -15.76
CA GLU A 158 11.20 -2.69 -16.14
C GLU A 158 9.99 -3.57 -15.79
N GLU A 159 10.09 -4.88 -16.01
CA GLU A 159 9.05 -5.85 -15.65
C GLU A 159 8.80 -5.89 -14.14
N GLU A 160 9.86 -5.93 -13.33
CA GLU A 160 9.74 -5.90 -11.86
C GLU A 160 9.10 -4.59 -11.36
N ARG A 161 9.43 -3.46 -12.02
CA ARG A 161 8.82 -2.16 -11.73
C ARG A 161 7.34 -2.14 -12.08
N MET A 162 6.93 -2.71 -13.21
CA MET A 162 5.51 -2.85 -13.57
C MET A 162 4.77 -3.76 -12.59
N GLY A 163 5.34 -4.91 -12.23
CA GLY A 163 4.76 -5.79 -11.21
C GLY A 163 4.68 -5.14 -9.83
N LEU A 164 5.62 -4.25 -9.50
CA LEU A 164 5.54 -3.42 -8.29
C LEU A 164 4.38 -2.42 -8.36
N LEU A 165 4.13 -1.78 -9.50
CA LEU A 165 2.99 -0.87 -9.66
C LEU A 165 1.66 -1.57 -9.41
N ILE A 166 1.47 -2.74 -9.99
CA ILE A 166 0.25 -3.53 -9.79
C ILE A 166 0.07 -3.86 -8.30
N ARG A 167 1.13 -4.34 -7.63
CA ARG A 167 1.10 -4.62 -6.19
C ARG A 167 0.79 -3.37 -5.37
N TYR A 168 1.33 -2.22 -5.74
CA TYR A 168 1.07 -0.96 -5.08
C TYR A 168 -0.39 -0.51 -5.27
N GLN A 169 -0.93 -0.55 -6.49
CA GLN A 169 -2.33 -0.22 -6.76
C GLN A 169 -3.30 -1.16 -6.01
N GLN A 170 -3.01 -2.46 -5.99
CA GLN A 170 -3.75 -3.44 -5.20
C GLN A 170 -3.70 -3.11 -3.70
N TYR A 171 -2.52 -2.74 -3.18
CA TYR A 171 -2.35 -2.38 -1.78
C TYR A 171 -3.17 -1.16 -1.36
N LEU A 172 -3.41 -0.22 -2.28
CA LEU A 172 -4.20 0.98 -1.99
C LEU A 172 -5.71 0.79 -2.16
N THR A 173 -6.14 -0.11 -3.04
CA THR A 173 -7.56 -0.23 -3.46
C THR A 173 -8.28 -1.46 -2.91
N LEU A 174 -7.57 -2.57 -2.65
CA LEU A 174 -8.17 -3.81 -2.18
C LEU A 174 -8.45 -3.78 -0.67
N LYS A 175 -9.70 -4.00 -0.27
CA LYS A 175 -10.09 -4.16 1.15
C LYS A 175 -9.35 -5.29 1.88
N LYS A 176 -8.94 -6.36 1.17
CA LYS A 176 -8.14 -7.47 1.72
C LYS A 176 -7.04 -7.85 0.72
N PRO A 177 -5.88 -7.18 0.77
CA PRO A 177 -4.85 -7.40 -0.22
C PRO A 177 -4.21 -8.78 -0.10
N ASP A 178 -4.37 -9.53 0.99
CA ASP A 178 -3.71 -10.84 1.19
C ASP A 178 -4.51 -12.05 0.68
N SER A 179 -5.78 -11.88 0.30
CA SER A 179 -6.60 -12.97 -0.24
C SER A 179 -6.51 -13.06 -1.77
N LEU A 180 -6.39 -14.29 -2.28
CA LEU A 180 -6.26 -14.57 -3.71
C LEU A 180 -7.48 -14.11 -4.53
N LYS A 181 -8.70 -14.38 -4.05
CA LYS A 181 -9.94 -14.08 -4.78
C LYS A 181 -10.14 -12.59 -5.10
N PRO A 182 -10.03 -11.66 -4.13
CA PRO A 182 -10.10 -10.23 -4.43
C PRO A 182 -8.99 -9.73 -5.36
N ARG A 183 -7.80 -10.35 -5.36
CA ARG A 183 -6.73 -9.98 -6.29
C ARG A 183 -7.09 -10.35 -7.73
N GLU A 184 -7.63 -11.55 -7.94
CA GLU A 184 -8.09 -11.97 -9.27
C GLU A 184 -9.22 -11.09 -9.78
N GLU A 185 -10.24 -10.83 -8.96
CA GLU A 185 -11.35 -9.94 -9.30
C GLU A 185 -10.84 -8.54 -9.71
N TRP A 186 -9.83 -8.02 -8.98
CA TRP A 186 -9.21 -6.74 -9.31
C TRP A 186 -8.41 -6.79 -10.61
N ILE A 187 -7.66 -7.87 -10.86
CA ILE A 187 -6.92 -8.04 -12.12
C ILE A 187 -7.88 -8.11 -13.30
N ILE A 188 -8.97 -8.87 -13.18
CA ILE A 188 -10.00 -8.96 -14.21
C ILE A 188 -10.63 -7.59 -14.47
N ALA A 189 -10.95 -6.82 -13.43
CA ALA A 189 -11.49 -5.46 -13.58
C ALA A 189 -10.49 -4.54 -14.29
N ALA A 190 -9.22 -4.55 -13.89
CA ALA A 190 -8.17 -3.76 -14.52
C ALA A 190 -7.96 -4.14 -15.99
N LEU A 191 -7.98 -5.43 -16.32
CA LEU A 191 -7.88 -5.93 -17.70
C LEU A 191 -9.07 -5.46 -18.56
N LYS A 192 -10.28 -5.47 -18.01
CA LYS A 192 -11.50 -4.98 -18.70
C LYS A 192 -11.48 -3.48 -18.94
N GLU A 193 -10.85 -2.69 -18.08
CA GLU A 193 -10.71 -1.24 -18.22
C GLU A 193 -9.51 -0.83 -19.09
N THR A 194 -8.61 -1.76 -19.42
CA THR A 194 -7.40 -1.46 -20.19
C THR A 194 -7.76 -1.10 -21.62
N ALA A 195 -7.39 0.11 -22.05
CA ALA A 195 -7.65 0.61 -23.39
C ALA A 195 -6.83 -0.19 -24.44
N THR A 196 -7.50 -1.01 -25.23
CA THR A 196 -6.89 -1.87 -26.24
C THR A 196 -6.25 -1.14 -27.41
N GLU A 197 -6.55 0.15 -27.57
CA GLU A 197 -5.88 1.08 -28.49
C GLU A 197 -4.39 1.31 -28.16
N THR A 198 -3.98 1.12 -26.90
CA THR A 198 -2.57 1.29 -26.48
C THR A 198 -1.71 0.04 -26.67
N LEU A 199 -2.34 -1.11 -26.90
CA LEU A 199 -1.67 -2.39 -27.12
C LEU A 199 -1.30 -2.53 -28.59
N ARG A 200 0.01 -2.55 -28.88
CA ARG A 200 0.60 -2.59 -30.23
C ARG A 200 0.48 -3.95 -30.94
N THR A 201 -0.67 -4.60 -30.85
CA THR A 201 -0.94 -5.90 -31.47
C THR A 201 -2.35 -5.90 -32.05
N ASP A 202 -2.46 -6.21 -33.34
CA ASP A 202 -3.73 -6.61 -33.94
C ASP A 202 -4.26 -7.81 -33.13
N HIS A 203 -5.50 -7.74 -32.63
CA HIS A 203 -6.16 -8.72 -31.73
C HIS A 203 -5.91 -8.58 -30.21
N SER A 204 -5.51 -7.42 -29.71
CA SER A 204 -5.38 -7.15 -28.26
C SER A 204 -6.65 -7.46 -27.45
N ASP A 205 -7.83 -7.12 -27.97
CA ASP A 205 -9.12 -7.42 -27.31
C ASP A 205 -9.30 -8.93 -27.07
N PHE A 206 -9.04 -9.74 -28.11
CA PHE A 206 -9.18 -11.20 -28.05
C PHE A 206 -8.21 -11.83 -27.04
N ILE A 207 -6.97 -11.32 -26.99
CA ILE A 207 -5.98 -11.81 -26.02
C ILE A 207 -6.42 -11.50 -24.59
N ILE A 208 -6.95 -10.29 -24.34
CA ILE A 208 -7.47 -9.91 -23.02
C ILE A 208 -8.65 -10.80 -22.63
N GLU A 209 -9.60 -11.03 -23.53
CA GLU A 209 -10.74 -11.92 -23.28
C GLU A 209 -10.29 -13.34 -22.93
N GLN A 210 -9.36 -13.92 -23.70
CA GLN A 210 -8.81 -15.25 -23.42
C GLN A 210 -8.09 -15.33 -22.07
N VAL A 211 -7.35 -14.28 -21.70
CA VAL A 211 -6.69 -14.22 -20.38
C VAL A 211 -7.71 -14.15 -19.26
N ILE A 212 -8.78 -13.35 -19.43
CA ILE A 212 -9.87 -13.25 -18.44
C ILE A 212 -10.56 -14.60 -18.29
N GLU A 213 -10.96 -15.24 -19.39
CA GLU A 213 -11.59 -16.57 -19.38
C GLU A 213 -10.70 -17.59 -18.66
N HIS A 214 -9.40 -17.61 -18.96
CA HIS A 214 -8.47 -18.52 -18.30
C HIS A 214 -8.37 -18.29 -16.78
N ILE A 215 -8.38 -17.03 -16.32
CA ILE A 215 -8.38 -16.72 -14.89
C ILE A 215 -9.70 -17.17 -14.24
N GLU A 216 -10.83 -16.97 -14.91
CA GLU A 216 -12.16 -17.36 -14.43
C GLU A 216 -12.29 -18.90 -14.35
N ASP A 217 -11.81 -19.64 -15.34
CA ASP A 217 -11.78 -21.10 -15.36
C ASP A 217 -10.91 -21.67 -14.22
N ASN A 218 -9.71 -21.14 -14.04
CA ASN A 218 -8.82 -21.54 -12.94
C ASN A 218 -9.47 -21.31 -11.56
N ARG A 219 -10.29 -20.26 -11.42
CA ARG A 219 -11.05 -19.99 -10.19
C ARG A 219 -12.15 -21.05 -9.98
N MET A 220 -12.84 -21.48 -11.04
CA MET A 220 -13.83 -22.55 -10.92
C MET A 220 -13.19 -23.86 -10.45
N GLU A 221 -12.03 -24.24 -11.02
CA GLU A 221 -11.28 -25.42 -10.61
C GLU A 221 -10.85 -25.35 -9.13
N LEU A 222 -10.35 -24.20 -8.69
CA LEU A 222 -9.98 -23.99 -7.28
C LEU A 222 -11.18 -24.11 -6.33
N ASP A 223 -12.34 -23.59 -6.73
CA ASP A 223 -13.57 -23.67 -5.93
C ASP A 223 -14.11 -25.11 -5.87
N GLU A 224 -14.02 -25.88 -6.97
CA GLU A 224 -14.34 -27.31 -6.99
C GLU A 224 -13.40 -28.13 -6.08
N LEU A 225 -12.09 -27.93 -6.19
CA LEU A 225 -11.09 -28.60 -5.35
C LEU A 225 -11.34 -28.30 -3.87
N ARG A 226 -11.72 -27.06 -3.54
CA ARG A 226 -12.07 -26.68 -2.17
C ARG A 226 -13.31 -27.41 -1.68
N MET A 227 -14.37 -27.51 -2.48
CA MET A 227 -15.57 -28.29 -2.10
C MET A 227 -15.23 -29.75 -1.82
N HIS A 228 -14.33 -30.36 -2.61
CA HIS A 228 -13.88 -31.72 -2.36
C HIS A 228 -13.15 -31.86 -1.02
N ILE A 229 -12.29 -30.91 -0.65
CA ILE A 229 -11.59 -30.92 0.64
C ILE A 229 -12.58 -30.78 1.80
N ASP A 230 -13.50 -29.82 1.71
CA ASP A 230 -14.47 -29.53 2.77
C ASP A 230 -15.41 -30.74 2.99
N ASN A 231 -15.80 -31.45 1.92
CA ASN A 231 -16.61 -32.67 1.99
C ASN A 231 -15.83 -33.91 2.50
N TYR A 232 -14.50 -33.87 2.55
CA TYR A 232 -13.67 -34.96 3.09
C TYR A 232 -13.54 -34.90 4.63
N HIS A 233 -13.97 -33.81 5.24
CA HIS A 233 -13.90 -33.56 6.68
C HIS A 233 -15.23 -33.79 7.43
N GLU A 234 -16.28 -34.25 6.74
CA GLU A 234 -17.51 -34.82 7.33
C GLU A 234 -17.47 -36.36 7.36
#